data_AF-A0A329J605-F1
#
_entry.id   AF-A0A329J605-F1
#
_cell.length_a   1.000
_cell.length_b   1.000
_cell.length_c   1.000
_cell.angle_alpha   90.00
_cell.angle_beta   90.00
_cell.angle_gamma   90.00
#
_symmetry.space_group_name_H-M   'P 1'
#
loop_
_entity.id
_entity.type
_entity.pdbx_description
1 polymer ?
#
loop_
_entity_poly.entity_id
_entity_poly.type
_entity_poly.pdbx_seq_one_letter_code
_entity_poly.pdbx_strand_id
1 'polypeptide(L)'
;MQLIDFMQDLSDGVQEYLPESQRTAILTLDEIVDSWVETKSCIAIRSLQKDIVSFVKKDAAGDGSVYEILSWYDLLFIPERFGCEEPELLLIVLAMIKKRVSEQNRSVAGDIWRWVKREALTSWKRAP
;
A
#
# COMPACT_ATOMS: atom_id res chain seq x y z
N MET A 1 7.59 -2.26 -8.81
CA MET A 1 6.19 -1.82 -8.99
C MET A 1 5.65 -1.51 -7.61
N GLN A 2 4.94 -0.39 -7.41
CA GLN A 2 4.47 -0.01 -6.07
C GLN A 2 3.30 -0.89 -5.62
N LEU A 3 2.57 -1.50 -6.56
CA LEU A 3 1.57 -2.53 -6.23
C LEU A 3 2.18 -3.72 -5.47
N ILE A 4 3.32 -4.28 -5.91
CA ILE A 4 3.99 -5.40 -5.20
C ILE A 4 4.36 -4.98 -3.77
N ASP A 5 4.96 -3.81 -3.63
CA ASP A 5 5.36 -3.24 -2.33
C ASP A 5 4.14 -3.04 -1.41
N PHE A 6 3.02 -2.57 -1.93
CA PHE A 6 1.77 -2.48 -1.18
C PHE A 6 1.19 -3.86 -0.82
N MET A 7 1.21 -4.84 -1.73
CA MET A 7 0.71 -6.19 -1.46
C MET A 7 1.52 -6.89 -0.37
N GLN A 8 2.83 -6.61 -0.29
CA GLN A 8 3.65 -7.05 0.81
C GLN A 8 3.22 -6.41 2.14
N ASP A 9 3.09 -5.09 2.19
CA ASP A 9 2.65 -4.38 3.41
C ASP A 9 1.23 -4.82 3.84
N LEU A 10 0.36 -5.17 2.87
CA LEU A 10 -0.96 -5.74 3.12
C LEU A 10 -0.87 -7.13 3.76
N SER A 11 -0.09 -8.04 3.16
CA SER A 11 0.11 -9.40 3.66
C SER A 11 0.75 -9.41 5.05
N ASP A 12 1.75 -8.55 5.26
CA ASP A 12 2.44 -8.39 6.54
C ASP A 12 1.50 -7.81 7.61
N GLY A 13 0.69 -6.81 7.24
CA GLY A 13 -0.28 -6.17 8.13
C GLY A 13 -1.37 -7.14 8.61
N VAL A 14 -1.80 -8.07 7.76
CA VAL A 14 -2.77 -9.12 8.16
C VAL A 14 -2.10 -10.36 8.75
N GLN A 15 -0.77 -10.38 8.81
CA GLN A 15 0.05 -11.48 9.30
C GLN A 15 -0.23 -12.80 8.57
N GLU A 16 -0.38 -12.75 7.24
CA GLU A 16 -0.74 -13.94 6.46
C GLU A 16 0.34 -15.03 6.52
N TYR A 17 1.60 -14.61 6.69
CA TYR A 17 2.74 -15.51 6.89
C TYR A 17 2.69 -16.32 8.20
N LEU A 18 1.75 -16.04 9.12
CA LEU A 18 1.57 -16.78 10.37
C LEU A 18 0.33 -17.70 10.31
N PRO A 19 0.36 -18.85 11.01
CA PRO A 19 -0.84 -19.63 11.29
C PRO A 19 -1.89 -18.77 12.01
N GLU A 20 -3.18 -18.98 11.71
CA GLU A 20 -4.28 -18.18 12.28
C GLU A 20 -4.21 -18.04 13.81
N SER A 21 -3.89 -19.11 14.52
CA SER A 21 -3.81 -19.13 15.99
C SER A 21 -2.66 -18.29 16.56
N GLN A 22 -1.71 -17.86 15.74
CA GLN A 22 -0.54 -17.06 16.12
C GLN A 22 -0.67 -15.60 15.66
N ARG A 23 -1.72 -15.26 14.92
CA ARG A 23 -1.99 -13.88 14.48
C ARG A 23 -2.53 -13.09 15.67
N THR A 24 -1.77 -12.10 16.12
CA THR A 24 -2.06 -11.38 17.38
C THR A 24 -2.19 -9.86 17.21
N ALA A 25 -1.74 -9.32 16.08
CA ALA A 25 -1.78 -7.89 15.79
C ALA A 25 -2.17 -7.67 14.32
N ILE A 26 -3.33 -8.21 13.93
CA ILE A 26 -3.90 -8.02 12.59
C ILE A 26 -4.33 -6.56 12.46
N LEU A 27 -3.74 -5.87 11.49
CA LEU A 27 -4.14 -4.51 11.14
C LEU A 27 -5.39 -4.53 10.26
N THR A 28 -6.24 -3.52 10.44
CA THR A 28 -7.33 -3.22 9.52
C THR A 28 -6.80 -2.67 8.20
N LEU A 29 -7.59 -2.76 7.13
CA LEU A 29 -7.22 -2.18 5.84
C LEU A 29 -6.96 -0.67 5.93
N ASP A 30 -7.68 0.05 6.79
CA ASP A 30 -7.48 1.48 7.02
C ASP A 30 -6.12 1.77 7.66
N GLU A 31 -5.73 1.01 8.70
CA GLU A 31 -4.42 1.14 9.33
C GLU A 31 -3.26 0.83 8.38
N ILE A 32 -3.42 -0.20 7.53
CA ILE A 32 -2.42 -0.56 6.52
C ILE A 32 -2.26 0.57 5.51
N VAL A 33 -3.37 1.08 4.96
CA VAL A 33 -3.34 2.18 3.98
C VAL A 33 -2.77 3.46 4.61
N ASP A 34 -3.12 3.76 5.85
CA ASP A 34 -2.58 4.92 6.58
C ASP A 34 -1.08 4.83 6.75
N SER A 35 -0.60 3.72 7.32
CA SER A 35 0.82 3.47 7.50
C SER A 35 1.58 3.57 6.17
N TRP A 36 1.02 2.98 5.10
CA TRP A 36 1.63 3.03 3.77
C TRP A 36 1.71 4.46 3.22
N VAL A 37 0.60 5.22 3.28
CA VAL A 37 0.59 6.61 2.78
C VAL A 37 1.52 7.50 3.62
N GLU A 38 1.59 7.33 4.93
CA GLU A 38 2.45 8.12 5.80
C GLU A 38 3.94 7.92 5.51
N THR A 39 4.34 6.67 5.25
CA THR A 39 5.74 6.29 5.06
C THR A 39 6.26 6.55 3.65
N LYS A 40 5.42 6.48 2.61
CA LYS A 40 5.85 6.57 1.21
C LYS A 40 5.85 8.00 0.67
N SER A 41 6.62 8.23 -0.40
CA SER A 41 6.61 9.50 -1.12
C SER A 41 5.34 9.67 -1.97
N CYS A 42 4.94 10.90 -2.27
CA CYS A 42 3.88 11.29 -3.20
C CYS A 42 4.11 10.71 -4.60
N ILE A 43 5.37 10.52 -5.02
CA ILE A 43 5.70 9.84 -6.28
C ILE A 43 5.35 8.35 -6.19
N ALA A 44 5.76 7.69 -5.11
CA ALA A 44 5.42 6.29 -4.84
C ALA A 44 3.89 6.11 -4.78
N ILE A 45 3.20 6.97 -4.05
CA ILE A 45 1.73 6.97 -3.97
C ILE A 45 1.09 7.11 -5.35
N ARG A 46 1.53 8.05 -6.17
CA ARG A 46 1.02 8.22 -7.55
C ARG A 46 1.32 7.02 -8.43
N SER A 47 2.46 6.36 -8.23
CA SER A 47 2.79 5.13 -8.95
C SER A 47 1.86 3.99 -8.53
N LEU A 48 1.58 3.80 -7.23
CA LEU A 48 0.62 2.80 -6.77
C LEU A 48 -0.78 3.03 -7.36
N GLN A 49 -1.25 4.27 -7.36
CA GLN A 49 -2.53 4.61 -7.99
C GLN A 49 -2.60 4.20 -9.46
N LYS A 50 -1.50 4.39 -10.21
CA LYS A 50 -1.42 3.97 -11.62
C LYS A 50 -1.34 2.47 -11.76
N ASP A 51 -0.58 1.80 -10.91
CA ASP A 51 -0.41 0.35 -10.91
C ASP A 51 -1.78 -0.33 -10.67
N ILE A 52 -2.56 0.14 -9.69
CA ILE A 52 -3.93 -0.34 -9.42
C ILE A 52 -4.85 -0.13 -10.62
N VAL A 53 -4.89 1.08 -11.19
CA VAL A 53 -5.74 1.37 -12.35
C VAL A 53 -5.37 0.49 -13.55
N SER A 54 -4.08 0.24 -13.75
CA SER A 54 -3.58 -0.64 -14.81
C SER A 54 -4.01 -2.09 -14.57
N PHE A 55 -3.84 -2.59 -13.34
CA PHE A 55 -4.25 -3.93 -12.93
C PHE A 55 -5.74 -4.15 -13.22
N VAL A 56 -6.61 -3.30 -12.68
CA VAL A 56 -8.08 -3.44 -12.81
C VAL A 56 -8.52 -3.38 -14.27
N LYS A 57 -7.91 -2.50 -15.08
CA LYS A 57 -8.25 -2.41 -16.51
C LYS A 57 -7.89 -3.66 -17.29
N LYS A 58 -6.76 -4.28 -16.98
CA LYS A 58 -6.29 -5.49 -17.64
C LYS A 58 -7.10 -6.71 -17.20
N ASP A 59 -7.37 -6.83 -15.91
CA ASP A 59 -8.28 -7.84 -15.36
C ASP A 59 -9.66 -7.78 -16.04
N ALA A 60 -10.27 -6.59 -16.11
CA ALA A 60 -11.54 -6.38 -16.80
C ALA A 60 -11.51 -6.69 -18.31
N ALA A 61 -10.32 -6.68 -18.93
CA ALA A 61 -10.12 -7.06 -20.33
C ALA A 61 -9.86 -8.57 -20.51
N GLY A 62 -9.86 -9.35 -19.42
CA GLY A 62 -9.55 -10.78 -19.42
C GLY A 62 -8.05 -11.10 -19.51
N ASP A 63 -7.18 -10.11 -19.29
CA ASP A 63 -5.73 -10.30 -19.27
C ASP A 63 -5.28 -10.81 -17.90
N GLY A 64 -5.35 -12.13 -17.72
CA GLY A 64 -4.93 -12.81 -16.48
C GLY A 64 -3.43 -12.71 -16.15
N SER A 65 -2.59 -12.20 -17.06
CA SER A 65 -1.15 -12.03 -16.79
C SER A 65 -0.86 -11.07 -15.63
N VAL A 66 -1.83 -10.22 -15.26
CA VAL A 66 -1.69 -9.33 -14.09
C VAL A 66 -1.53 -10.08 -12.78
N TYR A 67 -2.12 -11.27 -12.67
CA TYR A 67 -2.00 -12.12 -11.49
C TYR A 67 -0.64 -12.82 -11.43
N GLU A 68 0.03 -13.06 -12.56
CA GLU A 68 1.38 -13.63 -12.58
C GLU A 68 2.39 -12.76 -11.83
N ILE A 69 2.20 -11.43 -11.88
CA ILE A 69 3.06 -10.46 -11.21
C ILE A 69 2.91 -10.55 -9.68
N LEU A 70 1.76 -11.08 -9.21
CA LEU A 70 1.44 -11.28 -7.81
C LEU A 70 1.56 -12.75 -7.37
N SER A 71 2.02 -13.65 -8.25
CA SER A 71 2.11 -15.09 -7.99
C SER A 71 2.99 -15.49 -6.80
N TRP A 72 3.83 -14.56 -6.32
CA TRP A 72 4.65 -14.74 -5.12
C TRP A 72 3.86 -14.56 -3.81
N TYR A 73 2.65 -14.02 -3.89
CA TYR A 73 1.75 -13.82 -2.77
C TYR A 73 0.61 -14.83 -2.89
N ASP A 74 0.29 -15.48 -1.78
CA ASP A 74 -1.00 -16.16 -1.67
C ASP A 74 -2.07 -15.06 -1.58
N LEU A 75 -2.88 -14.89 -2.61
CA LEU A 75 -3.94 -13.88 -2.64
C LEU A 75 -5.27 -14.42 -2.07
N LEU A 76 -5.35 -15.71 -1.76
CA LEU A 76 -6.58 -16.36 -1.30
C LEU A 76 -7.09 -15.79 0.03
N PHE A 77 -6.22 -15.15 0.82
CA PHE A 77 -6.65 -14.45 2.02
C PHE A 77 -7.58 -13.26 1.73
N ILE A 78 -7.55 -12.70 0.52
CA ILE A 78 -8.31 -11.50 0.17
C ILE A 78 -9.82 -11.77 0.23
N PRO A 79 -10.37 -12.76 -0.51
CA PRO A 79 -11.78 -13.10 -0.41
C PRO A 79 -12.16 -13.58 1.00
N GLU A 80 -11.29 -14.33 1.67
CA GLU A 80 -11.56 -14.85 3.02
C GLU A 80 -11.66 -13.75 4.09
N ARG A 81 -10.81 -12.72 4.02
CA ARG A 81 -10.73 -11.67 5.05
C ARG A 81 -11.55 -10.45 4.74
N PHE A 82 -11.61 -10.06 3.46
CA PHE A 82 -12.27 -8.82 3.05
C PHE A 82 -13.63 -9.07 2.39
N GLY A 83 -13.97 -10.32 2.06
CA GLY A 83 -15.25 -10.68 1.46
C GLY A 83 -15.45 -10.10 0.06
N CYS A 84 -14.36 -9.87 -0.66
CA CYS A 84 -14.35 -9.29 -2.00
C CYS A 84 -13.18 -9.87 -2.81
N GLU A 85 -13.26 -9.76 -4.13
CA GLU A 85 -12.19 -10.18 -5.04
C GLU A 85 -11.04 -9.15 -5.07
N GLU A 86 -9.86 -9.54 -5.54
CA GLU A 86 -8.68 -8.67 -5.57
C GLU A 86 -8.88 -7.36 -6.34
N PRO A 87 -9.51 -7.34 -7.54
CA PRO A 87 -9.79 -6.09 -8.25
C PRO A 87 -10.69 -5.14 -7.43
N GLU A 88 -11.64 -5.68 -6.67
CA GLU A 88 -12.55 -4.91 -5.83
C GLU A 88 -11.83 -4.31 -4.62
N LEU A 89 -11.01 -5.12 -3.93
CA LEU A 89 -10.16 -4.65 -2.84
C LEU A 89 -9.24 -3.52 -3.29
N LEU A 90 -8.60 -3.67 -4.45
CA LEU A 90 -7.69 -2.65 -4.98
C LEU A 90 -8.43 -1.34 -5.33
N LEU A 91 -9.68 -1.40 -5.78
CA LEU A 91 -10.50 -0.20 -5.98
C LEU A 91 -10.85 0.50 -4.66
N ILE A 92 -11.14 -0.26 -3.60
CA ILE A 92 -11.36 0.28 -2.25
C ILE A 92 -10.08 0.98 -1.76
N VAL A 93 -8.93 0.31 -1.86
CA VAL A 93 -7.61 0.87 -1.52
C VAL A 93 -7.34 2.15 -2.31
N LEU A 94 -7.62 2.17 -3.61
CA LEU A 94 -7.44 3.35 -4.45
C LEU A 94 -8.27 4.55 -3.96
N ALA A 95 -9.51 4.31 -3.55
CA ALA A 95 -10.37 5.34 -2.99
C ALA A 95 -9.81 5.88 -1.65
N MET A 96 -9.36 4.98 -0.77
CA MET A 96 -8.75 5.33 0.51
C MET A 96 -7.49 6.17 0.34
N ILE A 97 -6.57 5.75 -0.55
CA ILE A 97 -5.35 6.50 -0.86
C ILE A 97 -5.70 7.91 -1.39
N LYS A 98 -6.65 8.02 -2.32
CA LYS A 98 -7.07 9.32 -2.87
C LYS A 98 -7.63 10.24 -1.78
N LYS A 99 -8.45 9.70 -0.88
CA LYS A 99 -8.99 10.43 0.27
C LYS A 99 -7.86 10.95 1.17
N ARG A 100 -6.93 10.07 1.60
CA ARG A 100 -5.81 10.46 2.48
C ARG A 100 -4.87 11.47 1.83
N VAL A 101 -4.57 11.33 0.54
CA VAL A 101 -3.78 12.31 -0.24
C VAL A 101 -4.43 13.69 -0.23
N SER A 102 -5.76 13.75 -0.40
CA SER A 102 -6.52 14.99 -0.38
C SER A 102 -6.53 15.61 1.02
N GLU A 103 -6.83 14.83 2.05
CA GLU A 103 -6.92 15.32 3.44
C GLU A 103 -5.57 15.82 3.97
N GLN A 104 -4.48 15.16 3.61
CA GLN A 104 -3.12 15.52 4.04
C GLN A 104 -2.43 16.55 3.12
N ASN A 105 -3.11 17.06 2.07
CA ASN A 105 -2.54 17.96 1.06
C ASN A 105 -1.17 17.48 0.53
N ARG A 106 -1.05 16.18 0.25
CA ARG A 106 0.24 15.57 -0.11
C ARG A 106 0.77 16.14 -1.41
N SER A 107 2.00 16.65 -1.36
CA SER A 107 2.69 17.22 -2.52
C SER A 107 4.14 16.79 -2.56
N VAL A 108 4.73 16.78 -3.76
CA VAL A 108 6.16 16.47 -3.94
C VAL A 108 7.04 17.46 -3.17
N ALA A 109 6.68 18.76 -3.20
CA ALA A 109 7.39 19.77 -2.41
C ALA A 109 7.30 19.48 -0.90
N GLY A 110 6.12 19.08 -0.41
CA GLY A 110 5.93 18.67 0.98
C GLY A 110 6.76 17.44 1.38
N ASP A 111 6.97 16.49 0.47
CA ASP A 111 7.84 15.34 0.74
C ASP A 111 9.31 15.71 0.81
N ILE A 112 9.78 16.55 -0.12
CA ILE A 112 11.15 17.07 -0.11
C ILE A 112 11.39 17.80 1.22
N TRP A 113 10.46 18.64 1.64
CA TRP A 113 10.54 19.31 2.94
C TRP A 113 10.57 18.34 4.12
N ARG A 114 9.72 17.30 4.13
CA ARG A 114 9.73 16.26 5.17
C ARG A 114 11.04 15.47 5.19
N TRP A 115 11.63 15.18 4.02
CA TRP A 115 12.93 14.54 3.92
C TRP A 115 14.03 15.43 4.49
N VAL A 116 14.12 16.71 4.07
CA VAL A 116 15.07 17.69 4.59
C VAL A 116 14.93 17.83 6.12
N LYS A 117 13.70 17.93 6.63
CA LYS A 117 13.43 18.03 8.07
C LYS A 117 13.92 16.80 8.84
N ARG A 118 13.72 15.59 8.29
CA ARG A 118 14.22 14.35 8.90
C ARG A 118 15.75 14.33 8.94
N GLU A 119 16.40 14.66 7.82
CA GLU A 119 17.86 14.74 7.74
C GLU A 119 18.45 15.76 8.74
N ALA A 120 17.86 16.95 8.84
CA ALA A 120 18.28 17.99 9.78
C ALA A 120 18.12 17.56 11.27
N LEU A 121 17.07 16.79 11.59
CA LEU A 121 16.89 16.24 12.93
C LEU A 121 17.89 15.10 13.23
N THR A 122 18.25 14.28 12.24
CA THR A 122 19.27 13.24 12.39
C THR A 122 20.71 13.77 12.39
N SER A 123 20.99 14.93 11.79
CA SER A 123 22.29 15.59 11.89
C SER A 123 22.48 16.25 13.25
N TRP A 124 21.43 16.78 13.86
CA TRP A 124 21.50 17.37 15.20
C TRP A 124 21.74 16.33 16.30
N LYS A 125 21.12 15.14 16.19
CA LYS A 125 21.39 14.01 17.11
C LYS A 125 22.78 13.38 16.97
N ARG A 126 23.56 13.76 15.94
CA ARG A 126 24.91 13.28 15.68
C ARG A 126 25.99 14.35 15.88
N ALA A 127 25.62 15.53 16.37
CA ALA A 127 26.60 16.55 16.76
C ALA A 127 27.16 16.22 18.16
N PRO A 128 28.49 16.17 18.33
CA PRO A 128 29.14 15.91 19.62
C PRO A 128 28.92 17.05 20.64
#